data_AF-A0A8S0YU48-F1
#
_entry.id   AF-A0A8S0YU48-F1
#
_cell.length_a   1.000
_cell.length_b   1.000
_cell.length_c   1.000
_cell.angle_alpha   90.00
_cell.angle_beta   90.00
_cell.angle_gamma   90.00
#
_symmetry.space_group_name_H-M   'P 1'
#
loop_
_entity.id
_entity.type
_entity.pdbx_description
1 polymer ?
#
loop_
_entity_poly.entity_id
_entity_poly.type
_entity_poly.pdbx_seq_one_letter_code
_entity_poly.pdbx_strand_id
1 'polypeptide(L)'
;MSKLPETAPTAERPVYPASAELERGLDLVGLGWYNLRYCMTLLLVLLSSVMETVGTTILLPAAKCDLNISDKQRGLVFSIPYIVIAWAIIPLDFRIDVGIYTFRPWRLLAVIYSSFFILTSCLLIFGPESPKFLLSQGKPEAALKVLQIMYAANKRKQPEDFPMKSLPTPPTLKYKSVFASMKGHTMTLMKWQYFKYLLLNGSLLFGIFFVLNGINMWVFEVLNRILSNDSNDKIVCEVIMAHPQHNDEGLCDDSIDIAAFKINTMAQLFCSVIGLGISLAVTLIGKKLLLLTCFYLIGAFSIVLNHVTCDVLTAALISLFPLLALAIGPVNAYALQIFPTHIR
;
A
#
# COMPACT_ATOMS: atom_id res chain seq x y z
N MET A 1 -32.40 -6.67 -68.13
CA MET A 1 -32.19 -6.00 -66.83
C MET A 1 -32.51 -6.98 -65.70
N SER A 2 -31.54 -7.80 -65.30
CA SER A 2 -31.64 -8.68 -64.13
C SER A 2 -30.90 -8.02 -62.97
N LYS A 3 -31.65 -7.43 -62.03
CA LYS A 3 -31.07 -6.85 -60.81
C LYS A 3 -30.65 -7.98 -59.87
N LEU A 4 -29.35 -8.01 -59.54
CA LEU A 4 -28.78 -8.82 -58.45
C LEU A 4 -29.36 -8.36 -57.10
N PRO A 5 -29.60 -9.26 -56.14
CA PRO A 5 -30.07 -8.89 -54.82
C PRO A 5 -28.95 -8.27 -53.99
N GLU A 6 -29.33 -7.17 -53.35
CA GLU A 6 -28.61 -6.34 -52.40
C GLU A 6 -28.14 -7.18 -51.19
N THR A 7 -26.85 -7.13 -50.88
CA THR A 7 -26.24 -7.78 -49.71
C THR A 7 -26.80 -7.18 -48.41
N ALA A 8 -27.20 -8.05 -47.49
CA ALA A 8 -27.76 -7.71 -46.18
C ALA A 8 -26.87 -6.73 -45.37
N PRO A 9 -27.46 -5.82 -44.58
CA PRO A 9 -26.70 -4.91 -43.74
C PRO A 9 -26.03 -5.69 -42.60
N THR A 10 -24.71 -5.62 -42.54
CA THR A 10 -23.93 -6.02 -41.37
C THR A 10 -24.42 -5.24 -40.17
N ALA A 11 -24.97 -5.93 -39.16
CA ALA A 11 -25.40 -5.33 -37.91
C ALA A 11 -24.24 -4.51 -37.29
N GLU A 12 -24.36 -3.18 -37.34
CA GLU A 12 -23.42 -2.27 -36.68
C GLU A 12 -23.47 -2.55 -35.18
N ARG A 13 -22.32 -2.97 -34.61
CA ARG A 13 -22.20 -3.13 -33.16
C ARG A 13 -22.31 -1.75 -32.53
N PRO A 14 -23.06 -1.58 -31.43
CA PRO A 14 -23.11 -0.31 -30.71
C PRO A 14 -21.68 0.14 -30.34
N VAL A 15 -21.31 1.36 -30.74
CA VAL A 15 -20.01 1.96 -30.45
C VAL A 15 -19.99 2.37 -28.98
N TYR A 16 -19.59 1.44 -28.13
CA TYR A 16 -19.31 1.74 -26.73
C TYR A 16 -18.01 2.54 -26.60
N PRO A 17 -17.90 3.45 -25.62
CA PRO A 17 -16.62 4.09 -25.31
C PRO A 17 -15.57 3.01 -25.04
N ALA A 18 -14.33 3.18 -25.52
CA ALA A 18 -13.26 2.19 -25.42
C ALA A 18 -13.04 1.65 -24.00
N SER A 19 -13.32 2.48 -22.98
CA SER A 19 -13.30 2.09 -21.57
C SER A 19 -14.34 1.04 -21.19
N ALA A 20 -15.56 1.11 -21.73
CA ALA A 20 -16.65 0.18 -21.43
C ALA A 20 -16.42 -1.20 -22.06
N GLU A 21 -15.90 -1.25 -23.28
CA GLU A 21 -15.51 -2.52 -23.93
C GLU A 21 -14.34 -3.19 -23.19
N LEU A 22 -13.39 -2.39 -22.69
CA LEU A 22 -12.31 -2.92 -21.86
C LEU A 22 -12.81 -3.51 -20.53
N GLU A 23 -13.75 -2.83 -19.86
CA GLU A 23 -14.37 -3.34 -18.63
C GLU A 23 -15.11 -4.64 -18.86
N ARG A 24 -15.89 -4.73 -19.95
CA ARG A 24 -16.52 -5.98 -20.39
C ARG A 24 -15.50 -7.11 -20.58
N GLY A 25 -14.31 -6.81 -21.11
CA GLY A 25 -13.23 -7.79 -21.26
C GLY A 25 -12.67 -8.29 -19.94
N LEU A 26 -12.49 -7.40 -18.98
CA LEU A 26 -12.08 -7.77 -17.64
C LEU A 26 -13.14 -8.63 -16.93
N ASP A 27 -14.43 -8.35 -17.15
CA ASP A 27 -15.53 -9.15 -16.62
C ASP A 27 -15.55 -10.57 -17.20
N LEU A 28 -15.27 -10.71 -18.51
CA LEU A 28 -15.17 -12.01 -19.18
C LEU A 28 -13.95 -12.82 -18.72
N VAL A 29 -12.83 -12.15 -18.43
CA VAL A 29 -11.63 -12.76 -17.82
C VAL A 29 -11.95 -13.32 -16.44
N GLY A 30 -12.67 -12.55 -15.62
CA GLY A 30 -13.08 -12.93 -14.27
C GLY A 30 -11.93 -13.21 -13.31
N LEU A 31 -12.27 -13.74 -12.13
CA LEU A 31 -11.31 -14.16 -11.10
C LEU A 31 -10.84 -15.60 -11.34
N GLY A 32 -9.58 -15.91 -11.03
CA GLY A 32 -8.99 -17.23 -11.27
C GLY A 32 -7.52 -17.32 -10.83
N TRP A 33 -6.79 -18.30 -11.38
CA TRP A 33 -5.43 -18.64 -10.92
C TRP A 33 -4.41 -17.50 -11.07
N TYR A 34 -4.51 -16.69 -12.13
CA TYR A 34 -3.64 -15.54 -12.33
C TYR A 34 -3.80 -14.54 -11.18
N ASN A 35 -5.05 -14.20 -10.86
CA ASN A 35 -5.38 -13.28 -9.79
C ASN A 35 -4.94 -13.84 -8.42
N LEU A 36 -5.12 -15.15 -8.19
CA LEU A 36 -4.67 -15.80 -6.96
C LEU A 36 -3.14 -15.74 -6.79
N ARG A 37 -2.38 -16.06 -7.84
CA ARG A 37 -0.90 -15.99 -7.81
C ARG A 37 -0.41 -14.56 -7.54
N TYR A 38 -1.06 -13.58 -8.16
CA TYR A 38 -0.77 -12.17 -7.93
C TYR A 38 -1.08 -11.76 -6.48
N CYS A 39 -2.24 -12.16 -5.94
CA CYS A 39 -2.58 -11.95 -4.53
C CYS A 39 -1.59 -12.62 -3.57
N MET A 40 -1.11 -13.83 -3.87
CA MET A 40 -0.10 -14.51 -3.03
C MET A 40 1.25 -13.79 -3.07
N THR A 41 1.64 -13.23 -4.21
CA THR A 41 2.87 -12.43 -4.32
C THR A 41 2.74 -11.15 -3.50
N LEU A 42 1.60 -10.48 -3.57
CA LEU A 42 1.29 -9.31 -2.74
C LEU A 42 1.26 -9.66 -1.24
N LEU A 43 0.73 -10.82 -0.87
CA LEU A 43 0.75 -11.31 0.51
C LEU A 43 2.17 -11.41 1.06
N LEU A 44 3.08 -12.04 0.31
CA LEU A 44 4.46 -12.21 0.75
C LEU A 44 5.16 -10.86 0.99
N VAL A 45 4.91 -9.88 0.11
CA VAL A 45 5.41 -8.51 0.28
C VAL A 45 4.82 -7.86 1.54
N LEU A 46 3.51 -8.02 1.78
CA LEU A 46 2.85 -7.50 2.98
C LEU A 46 3.39 -8.14 4.25
N LEU A 47 3.56 -9.47 4.30
CA LEU A 47 4.13 -10.17 5.45
C LEU A 47 5.58 -9.73 5.72
N SER A 48 6.39 -9.54 4.68
CA SER A 48 7.76 -9.02 4.83
C SER A 48 7.77 -7.62 5.46
N SER A 49 6.89 -6.74 5.00
CA SER A 49 6.75 -5.38 5.53
C SER A 49 6.28 -5.38 6.98
N VAL A 50 5.37 -6.28 7.35
CA VAL A 50 4.91 -6.46 8.74
C VAL A 50 6.04 -6.96 9.64
N MET A 51 6.86 -7.92 9.19
CA MET A 51 7.99 -8.41 9.99
C MET A 51 9.02 -7.32 10.28
N GLU A 52 9.32 -6.46 9.29
CA GLU A 52 10.21 -5.31 9.50
C GLU A 52 9.62 -4.32 10.52
N THR A 53 8.33 -4.01 10.39
CA THR A 53 7.64 -3.07 11.29
C THR A 53 7.54 -3.61 12.72
N VAL A 54 7.19 -4.89 12.90
CA VAL A 54 7.09 -5.51 14.22
C VAL A 54 8.47 -5.66 14.87
N GLY A 55 9.48 -6.07 14.11
CA GLY A 55 10.85 -6.22 14.60
C GLY A 55 11.41 -4.90 15.14
N THR A 56 11.20 -3.80 14.41
CA THR A 56 11.66 -2.47 14.84
C THR A 56 10.90 -1.96 16.06
N THR A 57 9.59 -2.14 16.12
CA THR A 57 8.77 -1.72 17.27
C THR A 57 9.08 -2.49 18.57
N ILE A 58 9.54 -3.74 18.48
CA ILE A 58 9.99 -4.54 19.66
C ILE A 58 11.41 -4.19 20.08
N LEU A 59 12.31 -3.97 19.12
CA LEU A 59 13.73 -3.73 19.39
C LEU A 59 13.98 -2.36 20.03
N LEU A 60 13.14 -1.37 19.70
CA LEU A 60 13.35 0.03 20.13
C LEU A 60 13.21 0.25 21.65
N PRO A 61 12.25 -0.35 22.37
CA PRO A 61 12.20 -0.25 23.83
C PRO A 61 13.40 -0.88 24.54
N ALA A 62 13.85 -2.07 24.11
CA ALA A 62 15.05 -2.70 24.66
C ALA A 62 16.30 -1.83 24.43
N ALA A 63 16.46 -1.33 23.20
CA ALA A 63 17.55 -0.42 22.85
C ALA A 63 17.50 0.91 23.63
N LYS A 64 16.31 1.40 24.01
CA LYS A 64 16.15 2.61 24.84
C LYS A 64 16.78 2.41 26.22
N CYS A 65 16.63 1.22 26.78
CA CYS A 65 17.15 0.83 28.08
C CYS A 65 18.68 0.66 28.06
N ASP A 66 19.18 -0.12 27.11
CA ASP A 66 20.61 -0.41 26.96
C ASP A 66 21.46 0.84 26.67
N LEU A 67 20.91 1.76 25.87
CA LEU A 67 21.65 2.91 25.36
C LEU A 67 21.24 4.23 26.03
N ASN A 68 20.32 4.19 27.00
CA ASN A 68 19.76 5.35 27.71
C ASN A 68 19.29 6.48 26.77
N ILE A 69 18.47 6.11 25.77
CA ILE A 69 18.09 6.99 24.66
C ILE A 69 16.80 7.77 24.99
N SER A 70 16.73 9.05 24.60
CA SER A 70 15.52 9.89 24.74
C SER A 70 14.42 9.49 23.74
N ASP A 71 13.14 9.74 24.08
CA ASP A 71 12.00 9.52 23.18
C ASP A 71 12.13 10.22 21.82
N LYS A 72 12.77 11.40 21.79
CA LYS A 72 13.07 12.11 20.53
C LYS A 72 14.09 11.36 19.67
N GLN A 73 15.10 10.78 20.31
CA GLN A 73 16.14 10.01 19.64
C GLN A 73 15.61 8.65 19.18
N ARG A 74 14.54 8.11 19.79
CA ARG A 74 13.94 6.84 19.35
C ARG A 74 13.35 6.90 17.93
N GLY A 75 12.70 8.01 17.57
CA GLY A 75 12.27 8.23 16.18
C GLY A 75 13.46 8.35 15.23
N LEU A 76 14.60 8.86 15.71
CA LEU A 76 15.86 8.85 14.98
C LEU A 76 16.39 7.41 14.82
N VAL A 77 16.37 6.58 15.88
CA VAL A 77 16.77 5.16 15.84
C VAL A 77 15.92 4.34 14.86
N PHE A 78 14.62 4.59 14.77
CA PHE A 78 13.79 3.98 13.73
C PHE A 78 14.28 4.33 12.31
N SER A 79 14.84 5.54 12.15
CA SER A 79 15.47 5.98 10.91
C SER A 79 16.96 5.56 10.80
N ILE A 80 17.58 5.07 11.87
CA ILE A 80 19.01 4.75 11.95
C ILE A 80 19.45 3.67 10.96
N PRO A 81 18.73 2.58 10.65
CA PRO A 81 19.18 1.65 9.62
C PRO A 81 19.44 2.34 8.27
N TYR A 82 18.55 3.28 7.91
CA TYR A 82 18.66 4.12 6.72
C TYR A 82 19.71 5.23 6.85
N ILE A 83 20.06 5.64 8.06
CA ILE A 83 21.12 6.62 8.29
C ILE A 83 22.49 5.93 8.42
N VAL A 84 22.56 4.72 8.96
CA VAL A 84 23.78 3.92 9.20
C VAL A 84 24.29 3.36 7.90
N ILE A 85 23.43 2.86 7.02
CA ILE A 85 23.87 2.49 5.67
C ILE A 85 24.40 3.73 4.95
N ALA A 86 23.76 4.89 5.11
CA ALA A 86 24.26 6.15 4.57
C ALA A 86 25.59 6.60 5.21
N TRP A 87 25.74 6.47 6.53
CA TRP A 87 26.89 6.91 7.30
C TRP A 87 28.05 5.92 7.29
N ALA A 88 27.82 4.65 7.02
CA ALA A 88 28.88 3.68 6.76
C ALA A 88 29.47 3.89 5.35
N ILE A 89 28.65 4.39 4.41
CA ILE A 89 29.06 4.52 3.02
C ILE A 89 29.62 5.90 2.71
N ILE A 90 28.97 6.99 3.11
CA ILE A 90 29.36 8.36 2.76
C ILE A 90 30.79 8.74 3.21
N PRO A 91 31.25 8.36 4.41
CA PRO A 91 32.60 8.68 4.90
C PRO A 91 33.72 7.82 4.28
N LEU A 92 33.40 6.82 3.45
CA LEU A 92 34.44 6.06 2.76
C LEU A 92 35.14 6.99 1.75
N ASP A 93 36.43 7.23 1.86
CA ASP A 93 37.12 8.16 0.93
C ASP A 93 37.58 7.52 -0.38
N PHE A 94 36.87 6.51 -0.90
CA PHE A 94 37.25 5.88 -2.17
C PHE A 94 36.87 6.75 -3.37
N ARG A 95 37.79 6.82 -4.33
CA ARG A 95 37.60 7.43 -5.65
C ARG A 95 38.08 6.44 -6.69
N ILE A 96 37.13 5.84 -7.39
CA ILE A 96 37.45 4.84 -8.42
C ILE A 96 37.21 5.52 -9.76
N ASP A 97 38.29 5.83 -10.46
CA ASP A 97 38.25 6.52 -11.75
C ASP A 97 38.09 5.50 -12.88
N VAL A 98 36.88 5.40 -13.41
CA VAL A 98 36.52 4.51 -14.52
C VAL A 98 36.55 5.32 -15.80
N GLY A 99 37.76 5.66 -16.25
CA GLY A 99 38.02 6.45 -17.46
C GLY A 99 37.46 7.87 -17.40
N ILE A 100 36.20 8.04 -17.83
CA ILE A 100 35.49 9.34 -17.89
C ILE A 100 34.62 9.62 -16.65
N TYR A 101 34.45 8.66 -15.73
CA TYR A 101 33.61 8.82 -14.55
C TYR A 101 34.34 8.49 -13.24
N THR A 102 34.26 9.41 -12.28
CA THR A 102 34.75 9.21 -10.91
C THR A 102 33.64 8.60 -10.04
N PHE A 103 33.77 7.35 -9.63
CA PHE A 103 32.80 6.68 -8.76
C PHE A 103 33.06 7.05 -7.29
N ARG A 104 32.04 7.63 -6.65
CA ARG A 104 32.08 8.17 -5.27
C ARG A 104 31.09 7.43 -4.37
N PRO A 105 31.29 7.42 -3.04
CA PRO A 105 30.49 6.59 -2.12
C PRO A 105 29.00 6.91 -2.07
N TRP A 106 28.62 8.18 -2.19
CA TRP A 106 27.19 8.53 -2.29
C TRP A 106 26.50 7.86 -3.49
N ARG A 107 27.24 7.51 -4.56
CA ARG A 107 26.71 6.74 -5.69
C ARG A 107 26.53 5.26 -5.33
N LEU A 108 27.40 4.69 -4.50
CA LEU A 108 27.23 3.34 -3.96
C LEU A 108 26.00 3.26 -3.05
N LEU A 109 25.79 4.27 -2.19
CA LEU A 109 24.59 4.38 -1.36
C LEU A 109 23.32 4.41 -2.21
N ALA A 110 23.31 5.23 -3.27
CA ALA A 110 22.18 5.28 -4.19
C ALA A 110 21.93 3.92 -4.87
N VAL A 111 22.98 3.17 -5.21
CA VAL A 111 22.86 1.82 -5.80
C VAL A 111 22.24 0.82 -4.81
N ILE A 112 22.65 0.84 -3.53
CA ILE A 112 22.13 -0.08 -2.51
C ILE A 112 20.66 0.20 -2.18
N TYR A 113 20.25 1.46 -2.06
CA TYR A 113 18.82 1.76 -1.89
C TYR A 113 18.02 1.41 -3.13
N SER A 114 18.60 1.63 -4.30
CA SER A 114 17.98 1.22 -5.55
C SER A 114 17.88 -0.30 -5.66
N SER A 115 18.77 -1.11 -5.04
CA SER A 115 18.73 -2.57 -5.23
C SER A 115 17.46 -3.23 -4.70
N PHE A 116 16.89 -2.73 -3.60
CA PHE A 116 15.59 -3.21 -3.09
C PHE A 116 14.43 -2.88 -4.04
N PHE A 117 14.46 -1.68 -4.64
CA PHE A 117 13.52 -1.30 -5.68
C PHE A 117 13.76 -2.04 -6.99
N ILE A 118 15.01 -2.32 -7.35
CA ILE A 118 15.39 -3.09 -8.55
C ILE A 118 14.94 -4.54 -8.38
N LEU A 119 15.12 -5.15 -7.21
CA LEU A 119 14.62 -6.51 -6.94
C LEU A 119 13.10 -6.57 -7.11
N THR A 120 12.38 -5.61 -6.52
CA THR A 120 10.93 -5.47 -6.68
C THR A 120 10.54 -5.22 -8.13
N SER A 121 11.30 -4.37 -8.84
CA SER A 121 11.07 -4.06 -10.25
C SER A 121 11.33 -5.28 -11.15
N CYS A 122 12.39 -6.06 -10.91
CA CYS A 122 12.66 -7.33 -11.60
C CYS A 122 11.49 -8.30 -11.44
N LEU A 123 10.93 -8.42 -10.24
CA LEU A 123 9.73 -9.24 -10.00
C LEU A 123 8.52 -8.73 -10.79
N LEU A 124 8.37 -7.40 -10.94
CA LEU A 124 7.29 -6.79 -11.71
C LEU A 124 7.48 -6.88 -13.23
N ILE A 125 8.71 -6.94 -13.75
CA ILE A 125 9.00 -7.10 -15.19
C ILE A 125 8.46 -8.42 -15.73
N PHE A 126 8.42 -9.47 -14.91
CA PHE A 126 7.81 -10.74 -15.30
C PHE A 126 6.27 -10.69 -15.31
N GLY A 127 5.67 -9.61 -14.80
CA GLY A 127 4.25 -9.34 -14.88
C GLY A 127 3.87 -8.73 -16.24
N PRO A 128 2.79 -9.18 -16.89
CA PRO A 128 2.28 -8.51 -18.07
C PRO A 128 1.77 -7.11 -17.71
N GLU A 129 2.03 -6.15 -18.58
CA GLU A 129 1.56 -4.78 -18.45
C GLU A 129 0.04 -4.68 -18.31
N SER A 130 -0.45 -3.66 -17.61
CA SER A 130 -1.89 -3.50 -17.37
C SER A 130 -2.65 -3.26 -18.69
N PRO A 131 -3.72 -4.01 -19.00
CA PRO A 131 -4.52 -3.80 -20.20
C PRO A 131 -5.06 -2.36 -20.33
N LYS A 132 -5.33 -1.70 -19.20
CA LYS A 132 -5.79 -0.29 -19.15
C LYS A 132 -4.74 0.68 -19.67
N PHE A 133 -3.48 0.46 -19.29
CA PHE A 133 -2.36 1.28 -19.74
C PHE A 133 -2.08 1.07 -21.23
N LEU A 134 -2.08 -0.19 -21.69
CA LEU A 134 -1.88 -0.50 -23.12
C LEU A 134 -2.96 0.13 -24.00
N LEU A 135 -4.21 0.11 -23.54
CA LEU A 135 -5.30 0.77 -24.25
C LEU A 135 -5.15 2.30 -24.26
N SER A 136 -4.78 2.93 -23.14
CA SER A 136 -4.57 4.39 -23.10
C SER A 136 -3.40 4.86 -23.97
N GLN A 137 -2.42 3.99 -24.20
CA GLN A 137 -1.30 4.24 -25.13
C GLN A 137 -1.67 4.01 -26.61
N GLY A 138 -2.93 3.67 -26.92
CA GLY A 138 -3.38 3.40 -28.28
C GLY A 138 -2.88 2.05 -28.82
N LYS A 139 -2.54 1.08 -27.95
CA LYS A 139 -2.11 -0.28 -28.32
C LYS A 139 -3.21 -1.32 -28.01
N PRO A 140 -4.36 -1.31 -28.72
CA PRO A 140 -5.50 -2.19 -28.41
C PRO A 140 -5.18 -3.68 -28.60
N GLU A 141 -4.34 -4.05 -29.56
CA GLU A 141 -3.95 -5.44 -29.82
C GLU A 141 -3.10 -6.03 -28.67
N ALA A 142 -2.16 -5.26 -28.15
CA ALA A 142 -1.35 -5.66 -27.00
C ALA A 142 -2.22 -5.80 -25.74
N ALA A 143 -3.17 -4.87 -25.53
CA ALA A 143 -4.13 -4.95 -24.44
C ALA A 143 -4.99 -6.23 -24.53
N LEU A 144 -5.44 -6.58 -25.74
CA LEU A 144 -6.19 -7.81 -26.00
C LEU A 144 -5.38 -9.06 -25.69
N LYS A 145 -4.10 -9.12 -26.10
CA LYS A 145 -3.22 -10.25 -25.80
C LYS A 145 -3.04 -10.46 -24.30
N VAL A 146 -2.93 -9.39 -23.52
CA VAL A 146 -2.86 -9.50 -22.06
C VAL A 146 -4.17 -10.05 -21.48
N LEU A 147 -5.33 -9.59 -21.97
CA LEU A 147 -6.63 -10.15 -21.56
C LEU A 147 -6.75 -11.65 -21.89
N GLN A 148 -6.26 -12.08 -23.05
CA GLN A 148 -6.22 -13.50 -23.43
C GLN A 148 -5.33 -14.33 -22.50
N ILE A 149 -4.14 -13.84 -22.15
CA ILE A 149 -3.25 -14.49 -21.18
C ILE A 149 -3.93 -14.63 -19.82
N MET A 150 -4.58 -13.56 -19.34
CA MET A 150 -5.33 -13.58 -18.09
C MET A 150 -6.53 -14.54 -18.16
N TYR A 151 -7.27 -14.56 -19.28
CA TYR A 151 -8.39 -15.48 -19.51
C TYR A 151 -7.94 -16.94 -19.50
N ALA A 152 -6.88 -17.26 -20.26
CA ALA A 152 -6.32 -18.61 -20.34
C ALA A 152 -5.87 -19.10 -18.97
N ALA A 153 -5.17 -18.25 -18.21
CA ALA A 153 -4.73 -18.57 -16.85
C ALA A 153 -5.90 -18.70 -15.86
N ASN A 154 -6.96 -17.90 -15.98
CA ASN A 154 -8.09 -17.92 -15.04
C ASN A 154 -9.10 -19.03 -15.34
N LYS A 155 -9.41 -19.28 -16.61
CA LYS A 155 -10.40 -20.28 -17.05
C LYS A 155 -9.77 -21.63 -17.42
N ARG A 156 -8.43 -21.73 -17.39
CA ARG A 156 -7.65 -22.90 -17.86
C ARG A 156 -8.03 -23.33 -19.29
N LYS A 157 -8.34 -22.34 -20.15
CA LYS A 157 -8.67 -22.52 -21.56
C LYS A 157 -7.55 -21.99 -22.44
N GLN A 158 -7.65 -22.21 -23.75
CA GLN A 158 -6.68 -21.62 -24.68
C GLN A 158 -6.91 -20.10 -24.81
N PRO A 159 -5.84 -19.30 -25.05
CA PRO A 159 -5.95 -17.86 -25.26
C PRO A 159 -6.91 -17.46 -26.39
N GLU A 160 -7.05 -18.30 -27.41
CA GLU A 160 -7.85 -18.08 -28.62
C GLU A 160 -9.37 -18.22 -28.37
N ASP A 161 -9.76 -18.88 -27.28
CA ASP A 161 -11.17 -19.04 -26.87
C ASP A 161 -11.76 -17.76 -26.26
N PHE A 162 -10.96 -16.69 -26.16
CA PHE A 162 -11.43 -15.43 -25.59
C PHE A 162 -12.53 -14.79 -26.47
N PRO A 163 -13.71 -14.42 -25.92
CA PRO A 163 -14.87 -14.04 -26.72
C PRO A 163 -14.69 -12.73 -27.52
N MET A 164 -13.80 -11.84 -27.07
CA MET A 164 -13.53 -10.59 -27.75
C MET A 164 -12.31 -10.70 -28.66
N LYS A 165 -12.49 -10.23 -29.90
CA LYS A 165 -11.44 -10.26 -30.94
C LYS A 165 -10.80 -8.90 -31.21
N SER A 166 -11.39 -7.80 -30.70
CA SER A 166 -10.90 -6.44 -30.95
C SER A 166 -11.32 -5.51 -29.82
N LEU A 167 -10.49 -4.51 -29.50
CA LEU A 167 -10.82 -3.41 -28.60
C LEU A 167 -10.90 -2.10 -29.39
N PRO A 168 -11.80 -1.16 -29.06
CA PRO A 168 -11.88 0.13 -29.73
C PRO A 168 -10.64 0.98 -29.46
N THR A 169 -10.15 1.67 -30.49
CA THR A 169 -8.99 2.57 -30.36
C THR A 169 -9.42 3.90 -29.76
N PRO A 170 -8.87 4.34 -28.61
CA PRO A 170 -9.18 5.65 -28.07
C PRO A 170 -8.52 6.77 -28.91
N PRO A 171 -9.11 7.98 -28.96
CA PRO A 171 -8.51 9.12 -29.62
C PRO A 171 -7.18 9.51 -28.93
N THR A 172 -6.07 9.46 -29.67
CA THR A 172 -4.73 9.74 -29.13
C THR A 172 -4.54 11.23 -28.85
N LEU A 173 -4.26 11.62 -27.60
CA LEU A 173 -3.81 12.97 -27.25
C LEU A 173 -2.29 13.07 -27.42
N LYS A 174 -1.82 13.65 -28.53
CA LYS A 174 -0.40 13.93 -28.76
C LYS A 174 0.02 15.22 -28.02
N TYR A 175 0.75 15.12 -26.91
CA TYR A 175 1.38 16.26 -26.26
C TYR A 175 2.77 16.53 -26.83
N LYS A 176 3.04 17.77 -27.26
CA LYS A 176 4.30 18.17 -27.91
C LYS A 176 5.48 18.42 -26.94
N SER A 177 5.23 18.53 -25.64
CA SER A 177 6.29 18.79 -24.63
C SER A 177 5.87 18.29 -23.25
N VAL A 178 6.76 17.56 -22.58
CA VAL A 178 6.56 16.98 -21.24
C VAL A 178 6.28 18.07 -20.20
N PHE A 179 7.00 19.21 -20.28
CA PHE A 179 6.86 20.30 -19.31
C PHE A 179 5.57 21.10 -19.52
N ALA A 180 5.17 21.31 -20.77
CA ALA A 180 3.89 21.93 -21.11
C ALA A 180 2.70 21.03 -20.71
N SER A 181 2.86 19.70 -20.84
CA SER A 181 1.89 18.71 -20.37
C SER A 181 1.79 18.70 -18.84
N MET A 182 2.91 18.68 -18.11
CA MET A 182 2.90 18.76 -16.63
C MET A 182 2.24 20.05 -16.14
N LYS A 183 2.61 21.22 -16.70
CA LYS A 183 1.99 22.50 -16.32
C LYS A 183 0.48 22.50 -16.60
N GLY A 184 0.05 21.95 -17.74
CA GLY A 184 -1.36 21.80 -18.10
C GLY A 184 -2.13 20.88 -17.14
N HIS A 185 -1.55 19.74 -16.78
CA HIS A 185 -2.14 18.79 -15.83
C HIS A 185 -2.22 19.41 -14.42
N THR A 186 -1.15 20.03 -13.93
CA THR A 186 -1.12 20.72 -12.62
C THR A 186 -2.14 21.87 -12.54
N MET A 187 -2.25 22.71 -13.58
CA MET A 187 -3.24 23.81 -13.59
C MET A 187 -4.68 23.29 -13.68
N THR A 188 -4.92 22.14 -14.31
CA THR A 188 -6.26 21.54 -14.39
C THR A 188 -6.66 20.90 -13.07
N LEU A 189 -5.72 20.26 -12.35
CA LEU A 189 -5.90 19.77 -10.99
C LEU A 189 -6.18 20.90 -9.98
N MET A 190 -5.57 22.07 -10.17
CA MET A 190 -5.78 23.25 -9.32
C MET A 190 -7.08 24.01 -9.59
N LYS A 191 -7.90 23.59 -10.57
CA LYS A 191 -9.26 24.15 -10.70
C LYS A 191 -10.04 23.85 -9.42
N TRP A 192 -10.73 24.87 -8.90
CA TRP A 192 -11.47 24.81 -7.64
C TRP A 192 -12.38 23.58 -7.47
N GLN A 193 -12.92 23.06 -8.58
CA GLN A 193 -13.75 21.86 -8.61
C GLN A 193 -12.96 20.59 -8.24
N TYR A 194 -11.71 20.45 -8.69
CA TYR A 194 -10.86 19.28 -8.42
C TYR A 194 -9.98 19.45 -7.17
N PHE A 195 -9.65 20.70 -6.82
CA PHE A 195 -8.83 21.01 -5.65
C PHE A 195 -9.43 20.49 -4.34
N LYS A 196 -10.77 20.55 -4.19
CA LYS A 196 -11.46 20.01 -3.00
C LYS A 196 -11.27 18.51 -2.85
N TYR A 197 -11.33 17.76 -3.95
CA TYR A 197 -11.11 16.33 -3.95
C TYR A 197 -9.63 15.97 -3.78
N LEU A 198 -8.72 16.78 -4.30
CA LEU A 198 -7.29 16.65 -4.05
C LEU A 198 -6.98 16.81 -2.55
N LEU A 199 -7.52 17.84 -1.92
CA LEU A 199 -7.36 18.09 -0.49
C LEU A 199 -7.95 16.96 0.35
N LEU A 200 -9.14 16.47 -0.01
CA LEU A 200 -9.78 15.34 0.66
C LEU A 200 -8.97 14.05 0.52
N ASN A 201 -8.51 13.73 -0.69
CA ASN A 201 -7.70 12.54 -0.93
C ASN A 201 -6.36 12.63 -0.17
N GLY A 202 -5.75 13.82 -0.17
CA GLY A 202 -4.52 14.10 0.58
C GLY A 202 -4.71 13.96 2.09
N SER A 203 -5.80 14.48 2.65
CA SER A 203 -6.07 14.37 4.10
C SER A 203 -6.36 12.94 4.52
N LEU A 204 -7.08 12.16 3.70
CA LEU A 204 -7.32 10.74 3.95
C LEU A 204 -6.01 9.95 3.93
N LEU A 205 -5.16 10.14 2.91
CA LEU A 205 -3.85 9.47 2.85
C LEU A 205 -2.96 9.89 4.02
N PHE A 206 -2.93 11.18 4.35
CA PHE A 206 -2.16 11.67 5.50
C PHE A 206 -2.60 10.99 6.80
N GLY A 207 -3.91 10.92 7.07
CA GLY A 207 -4.43 10.24 8.26
C GLY A 207 -4.06 8.76 8.31
N ILE A 208 -4.14 8.05 7.18
CA ILE A 208 -3.74 6.64 7.08
C ILE A 208 -2.24 6.48 7.40
N PHE A 209 -1.36 7.25 6.73
CA PHE A 209 0.08 7.16 6.97
C PHE A 209 0.50 7.62 8.37
N PHE A 210 -0.21 8.58 8.96
CA PHE A 210 0.01 9.03 10.33
C PHE A 210 -0.25 7.91 11.34
N VAL A 211 -1.36 7.17 11.20
CA VAL A 211 -1.66 6.03 12.07
C VAL A 211 -0.66 4.88 11.83
N LEU A 212 -0.40 4.55 10.56
CA LEU A 212 0.43 3.39 10.19
C LEU A 212 1.92 3.55 10.50
N ASN A 213 2.46 4.77 10.46
CA ASN A 213 3.88 4.99 10.76
C ASN A 213 4.07 5.65 12.13
N GLY A 214 3.16 6.54 12.52
CA GLY A 214 3.22 7.26 13.79
C GLY A 214 2.82 6.37 14.96
N ILE A 215 1.58 5.88 14.99
CA ILE A 215 1.06 5.12 16.14
C ILE A 215 1.73 3.76 16.26
N ASN A 216 1.95 3.04 15.14
CA ASN A 216 2.57 1.70 15.15
C ASN A 216 3.95 1.63 15.79
N MET A 217 4.72 2.73 15.79
CA MET A 217 6.01 2.81 16.48
C MET A 217 5.86 2.67 18.01
N TRP A 218 4.73 3.14 18.58
CA TRP A 218 4.51 3.21 20.02
C TRP A 218 3.64 2.07 20.55
N VAL A 219 3.00 1.31 19.65
CA VAL A 219 2.06 0.23 20.01
C VAL A 219 2.67 -0.75 21.01
N PHE A 220 3.84 -1.31 20.74
CA PHE A 220 4.40 -2.34 21.62
C PHE A 220 4.83 -1.80 22.99
N GLU A 221 5.35 -0.59 23.08
CA GLU A 221 5.66 0.02 24.38
C GLU A 221 4.39 0.23 25.21
N VAL A 222 3.33 0.73 24.58
CA VAL A 222 2.03 0.90 25.25
C VAL A 222 1.49 -0.45 25.70
N LEU A 223 1.58 -1.49 24.87
CA LEU A 223 1.17 -2.85 25.23
C LEU A 223 1.98 -3.40 26.41
N ASN A 224 3.30 -3.21 26.41
CA ASN A 224 4.17 -3.69 27.48
C ASN A 224 3.80 -3.04 28.82
N ARG A 225 3.59 -1.72 28.84
CA ARG A 225 3.21 -0.96 30.05
C ARG A 225 1.82 -1.32 30.60
N ILE A 226 0.90 -1.70 29.71
CA ILE A 226 -0.44 -2.13 30.10
C ILE A 226 -0.36 -3.52 30.74
N LEU A 227 0.31 -4.46 30.09
CA LEU A 227 0.35 -5.86 30.54
C LEU A 227 1.32 -6.09 31.72
N SER A 228 2.31 -5.23 31.90
CA SER A 228 3.22 -5.25 33.06
C SER A 228 2.61 -4.63 34.32
N ASN A 229 1.43 -3.99 34.23
CA ASN A 229 0.77 -3.40 35.39
C ASN A 229 -0.08 -4.46 36.09
N ASP A 230 0.19 -4.71 37.38
CA ASP A 230 -0.57 -5.68 38.19
C ASP A 230 -2.01 -5.20 38.52
N SER A 231 -2.36 -3.95 38.20
CA SER A 231 -3.64 -3.32 38.52
C SER A 231 -4.53 -3.15 37.28
N ASN A 232 -5.57 -3.99 37.16
CA ASN A 232 -6.59 -4.00 36.08
C ASN A 232 -7.54 -2.78 36.03
N ASP A 233 -7.25 -1.70 36.76
CA ASP A 233 -8.20 -0.60 36.98
C ASP A 233 -7.80 0.73 36.30
N LYS A 234 -6.71 0.75 35.54
CA LYS A 234 -6.22 1.97 34.88
C LYS A 234 -6.62 2.01 33.42
N ILE A 235 -7.08 3.17 32.97
CA ILE A 235 -7.29 3.43 31.54
C ILE A 235 -5.97 3.72 30.83
N VAL A 236 -5.93 3.54 29.50
CA VAL A 236 -4.73 3.72 28.66
C VAL A 236 -4.00 5.05 28.92
N CYS A 237 -4.74 6.16 29.00
CA CYS A 237 -4.16 7.47 29.23
C CYS A 237 -3.43 7.56 30.58
N GLU A 238 -3.96 6.94 31.63
CA GLU A 238 -3.32 6.92 32.94
C GLU A 238 -2.05 6.08 32.93
N VAL A 239 -2.05 4.95 32.21
CA VAL A 239 -0.87 4.09 32.03
C VAL A 239 0.24 4.80 31.24
N ILE A 240 -0.11 5.58 30.22
CA ILE A 240 0.85 6.35 29.42
C ILE A 240 1.42 7.53 30.22
N MET A 241 0.58 8.22 31.00
CA MET A 241 0.99 9.38 31.82
C MET A 241 1.69 9.00 33.12
N ALA A 242 1.49 7.77 33.60
CA ALA A 242 2.22 7.24 34.74
C ALA A 242 3.73 7.36 34.48
N HIS A 243 4.38 8.26 35.22
CA HIS A 243 5.83 8.34 35.22
C HIS A 243 6.34 7.03 35.85
N PRO A 244 7.34 6.37 35.25
CA PRO A 244 7.94 5.20 35.86
C PRO A 244 8.40 5.60 37.26
N GLN A 245 7.96 4.88 38.28
CA GLN A 245 8.50 5.05 39.62
C GLN A 245 9.97 4.62 39.53
N HIS A 246 10.87 5.60 39.59
CA HIS A 246 12.27 5.34 39.78
C HIS A 246 12.40 4.66 41.15
N ASN A 247 12.57 3.34 41.16
CA ASN A 247 13.19 2.69 42.30
C ASN A 247 14.63 3.22 42.39
N ASP A 248 15.13 3.40 43.62
CA ASP A 248 16.43 4.02 43.94
C ASP A 248 17.68 3.30 43.38
N GLU A 249 17.49 2.26 42.57
CA GLU A 249 18.52 1.66 41.73
C GLU A 249 18.12 1.88 40.27
N GLY A 250 18.86 2.70 39.54
CA GLY A 250 18.55 3.14 38.16
C GLY A 250 18.55 2.06 37.08
N LEU A 251 18.07 0.84 37.36
CA LEU A 251 17.75 -0.16 36.35
C LEU A 251 16.44 0.20 35.67
N CYS A 252 16.51 0.43 34.36
CA CYS A 252 15.35 0.54 33.51
C CYS A 252 14.77 -0.88 33.29
N ASP A 253 13.44 -1.01 33.38
CA ASP A 253 12.75 -2.27 33.15
C ASP A 253 12.58 -2.51 31.65
N ASP A 254 13.45 -3.34 31.09
CA ASP A 254 13.46 -3.81 29.70
C ASP A 254 12.73 -5.13 29.52
N SER A 255 12.05 -5.62 30.56
CA SER A 255 11.37 -6.91 30.49
C SER A 255 10.28 -6.87 29.42
N ILE A 256 10.45 -7.73 28.41
CA ILE A 256 9.47 -7.94 27.36
C ILE A 256 8.42 -8.91 27.90
N ASP A 257 7.21 -8.43 28.11
CA ASP A 257 6.10 -9.32 28.46
C ASP A 257 5.81 -10.25 27.27
N ILE A 258 5.98 -11.55 27.52
CA ILE A 258 5.76 -12.61 26.53
C ILE A 258 4.30 -12.61 26.06
N ALA A 259 3.34 -12.21 26.91
CA ALA A 259 1.95 -12.02 26.53
C ALA A 259 1.77 -10.83 25.58
N ALA A 260 2.44 -9.68 25.82
CA ALA A 260 2.42 -8.53 24.92
C ALA A 260 2.97 -8.88 23.54
N PHE A 261 4.10 -9.58 23.52
CA PHE A 261 4.72 -10.10 22.30
C PHE A 261 3.79 -11.06 21.53
N LYS A 262 3.18 -12.02 22.23
CA LYS A 262 2.25 -12.98 21.63
C LYS A 262 1.01 -12.29 21.06
N ILE A 263 0.39 -11.40 21.82
CA ILE A 263 -0.83 -10.68 21.41
C ILE A 263 -0.55 -9.82 20.18
N ASN A 264 0.51 -9.00 20.19
CA ASN A 264 0.84 -8.14 19.06
C ASN A 264 1.17 -8.96 17.79
N THR A 265 2.00 -10.01 17.93
CA THR A 265 2.41 -10.84 16.78
C THR A 265 1.22 -11.60 16.18
N MET A 266 0.35 -12.19 17.01
CA MET A 266 -0.85 -12.88 16.53
C MET A 266 -1.84 -11.90 15.89
N ALA A 267 -2.04 -10.72 16.48
CA ALA A 267 -2.90 -9.69 15.93
C ALA A 267 -2.41 -9.21 14.55
N GLN A 268 -1.10 -8.97 14.37
CA GLN A 268 -0.56 -8.56 13.07
C GLN A 268 -0.68 -9.66 11.99
N LEU A 269 -0.43 -10.92 12.37
CA LEU A 269 -0.61 -12.05 11.47
C LEU A 269 -2.08 -12.18 11.04
N PHE A 270 -3.00 -12.06 12.01
CA PHE A 270 -4.44 -12.12 11.77
C PHE A 270 -4.92 -10.95 10.90
N CYS A 271 -4.44 -9.73 11.16
CA CYS A 271 -4.70 -8.54 10.33
C CYS A 271 -4.24 -8.74 8.88
N SER A 272 -3.08 -9.37 8.66
CA SER A 272 -2.56 -9.66 7.33
C SER A 272 -3.46 -10.66 6.57
N VAL A 273 -3.93 -11.71 7.26
CA VAL A 273 -4.86 -12.70 6.70
C VAL A 273 -6.23 -12.09 6.41
N ILE A 274 -6.78 -11.31 7.35
CA ILE A 274 -8.01 -10.54 7.13
C ILE A 274 -7.85 -9.61 5.93
N GLY A 275 -6.70 -8.94 5.82
CA GLY A 275 -6.41 -8.02 4.74
C GLY A 275 -6.51 -8.67 3.37
N LEU A 276 -6.07 -9.92 3.22
CA LEU A 276 -6.28 -10.70 1.99
C LEU A 276 -7.74 -11.05 1.75
N GLY A 277 -8.43 -11.55 2.78
CA GLY A 277 -9.83 -11.93 2.67
C GLY A 277 -10.68 -10.75 2.22
N ILE A 278 -10.45 -9.59 2.83
CA ILE A 278 -11.08 -8.32 2.44
C ILE A 278 -10.64 -7.90 1.04
N SER A 279 -9.35 -8.01 0.70
CA SER A 279 -8.83 -7.66 -0.65
C SER A 279 -9.49 -8.47 -1.76
N LEU A 280 -9.78 -9.74 -1.53
CA LEU A 280 -10.53 -10.60 -2.45
C LEU A 280 -12.03 -10.27 -2.45
N ALA A 281 -12.59 -9.91 -1.29
CA ALA A 281 -14.00 -9.55 -1.13
C ALA A 281 -14.34 -8.10 -1.50
N VAL A 282 -13.36 -7.25 -1.88
CA VAL A 282 -13.61 -5.84 -2.29
C VAL A 282 -14.60 -5.76 -3.44
N THR A 283 -14.60 -6.76 -4.33
CA THR A 283 -15.53 -6.86 -5.46
C THR A 283 -16.99 -7.06 -5.01
N LEU A 284 -17.20 -7.66 -3.84
CA LEU A 284 -18.51 -7.91 -3.25
C LEU A 284 -18.96 -6.78 -2.32
N ILE A 285 -18.05 -6.31 -1.46
CA ILE A 285 -18.32 -5.33 -0.39
C ILE A 285 -18.45 -3.90 -0.98
N GLY A 286 -17.75 -3.63 -2.08
CA GLY A 286 -17.69 -2.31 -2.70
C GLY A 286 -16.70 -1.37 -2.00
N LYS A 287 -15.99 -0.57 -2.81
CA LYS A 287 -14.86 0.28 -2.37
C LYS A 287 -15.28 1.34 -1.33
N LYS A 288 -16.49 1.91 -1.47
CA LYS A 288 -17.02 2.97 -0.59
C LYS A 288 -17.27 2.45 0.81
N LEU A 289 -17.97 1.31 0.88
CA LEU A 289 -18.34 0.68 2.13
C LEU A 289 -17.08 0.25 2.88
N LEU A 290 -16.15 -0.40 2.18
CA LEU A 290 -14.87 -0.79 2.77
C LEU A 290 -14.12 0.40 3.38
N LEU A 291 -13.99 1.50 2.63
CA LEU A 291 -13.31 2.70 3.11
C LEU A 291 -13.98 3.26 4.38
N LEU A 292 -15.30 3.43 4.36
CA LEU A 292 -16.05 3.94 5.50
C LEU A 292 -15.94 3.01 6.71
N THR A 293 -16.10 1.70 6.51
CA THR A 293 -15.99 0.71 7.60
C THR A 293 -14.62 0.74 8.26
N CYS A 294 -13.52 0.82 7.49
CA CYS A 294 -12.17 0.93 8.07
C CYS A 294 -12.03 2.19 8.95
N PHE A 295 -12.44 3.36 8.47
CA PHE A 295 -12.33 4.60 9.25
C PHE A 295 -13.25 4.60 10.49
N TYR A 296 -14.50 4.13 10.35
CA TYR A 296 -15.43 4.05 11.48
C TYR A 296 -14.97 3.03 12.53
N LEU A 297 -14.43 1.89 12.11
CA LEU A 297 -13.92 0.85 13.01
C LEU A 297 -12.76 1.38 13.84
N ILE A 298 -11.76 2.00 13.20
CA ILE A 298 -10.61 2.58 13.90
C ILE A 298 -11.01 3.77 14.78
N GLY A 299 -11.96 4.58 14.33
CA GLY A 299 -12.54 5.66 15.15
C GLY A 299 -13.25 5.11 16.40
N ALA A 300 -14.04 4.04 16.24
CA ALA A 300 -14.71 3.38 17.35
C ALA A 300 -13.71 2.75 18.33
N PHE A 301 -12.68 2.05 17.84
CA PHE A 301 -11.61 1.52 18.68
C PHE A 301 -10.93 2.63 19.48
N SER A 302 -10.64 3.77 18.86
CA SER A 302 -10.04 4.92 19.54
C SER A 302 -10.94 5.47 20.66
N ILE A 303 -12.26 5.53 20.47
CA ILE A 303 -13.19 5.96 21.52
C ILE A 303 -13.25 4.93 22.65
N VAL A 304 -13.38 3.64 22.31
CA VAL A 304 -13.50 2.54 23.28
C VAL A 304 -12.23 2.44 24.15
N LEU A 305 -11.05 2.63 23.57
CA LEU A 305 -9.77 2.62 24.30
C LEU A 305 -9.69 3.65 25.44
N ASN A 306 -10.47 4.74 25.40
CA ASN A 306 -10.50 5.72 26.49
C ASN A 306 -11.36 5.28 27.68
N HIS A 307 -12.17 4.24 27.53
CA HIS A 307 -13.13 3.78 28.54
C HIS A 307 -12.85 2.37 29.06
N VAL A 308 -12.03 1.59 28.34
CA VAL A 308 -11.72 0.20 28.72
C VAL A 308 -10.57 0.18 29.73
N THR A 309 -10.79 -0.55 30.83
CA THR A 309 -9.77 -0.86 31.85
C THR A 309 -9.24 -2.30 31.72
N CYS A 310 -9.88 -3.15 30.91
CA CYS A 310 -9.42 -4.52 30.69
C CYS A 310 -8.17 -4.55 29.78
N ASP A 311 -7.03 -4.94 30.34
CA ASP A 311 -5.72 -4.95 29.67
C ASP A 311 -5.69 -5.77 28.38
N VAL A 312 -6.27 -6.97 28.39
CA VAL A 312 -6.32 -7.85 27.21
C VAL A 312 -7.16 -7.24 26.09
N LEU A 313 -8.30 -6.62 26.43
CA LEU A 313 -9.17 -5.99 25.44
C LEU A 313 -8.50 -4.74 24.85
N THR A 314 -7.90 -3.92 25.70
CA THR A 314 -7.10 -2.76 25.29
C THR A 314 -5.96 -3.18 24.37
N ALA A 315 -5.24 -4.24 24.73
CA ALA A 315 -4.13 -4.77 23.95
C ALA A 315 -4.57 -5.25 22.56
N ALA A 316 -5.70 -5.95 22.50
CA ALA A 316 -6.29 -6.38 21.22
C ALA A 316 -6.69 -5.18 20.36
N LEU A 317 -7.38 -4.18 20.92
CA LEU A 317 -7.86 -3.01 20.18
C LEU A 317 -6.71 -2.17 19.59
N ILE A 318 -5.64 -1.91 20.35
CA ILE A 318 -4.46 -1.18 19.87
C ILE A 318 -3.77 -1.97 18.75
N SER A 319 -3.63 -3.28 18.90
CA SER A 319 -2.95 -4.14 17.92
C SER A 319 -3.69 -4.24 16.57
N LEU A 320 -4.98 -3.90 16.53
CA LEU A 320 -5.80 -3.90 15.32
C LEU A 320 -5.72 -2.58 14.51
N PHE A 321 -5.04 -1.54 14.99
CA PHE A 321 -4.91 -0.25 14.29
C PHE A 321 -4.33 -0.35 12.86
N PRO A 322 -3.38 -1.27 12.58
CA PRO A 322 -2.87 -1.50 11.22
C PRO A 322 -3.90 -1.91 10.18
N LEU A 323 -5.12 -2.34 10.58
CA LEU A 323 -6.22 -2.59 9.63
C LEU A 323 -6.56 -1.36 8.79
N LEU A 324 -6.21 -0.15 9.23
CA LEU A 324 -6.36 1.06 8.43
C LEU A 324 -5.58 1.02 7.12
N ALA A 325 -4.53 0.20 6.99
CA ALA A 325 -3.78 0.02 5.74
C ALA A 325 -4.66 -0.46 4.58
N LEU A 326 -5.76 -1.16 4.87
CA LEU A 326 -6.72 -1.61 3.87
C LEU A 326 -7.44 -0.45 3.19
N ALA A 327 -7.45 0.75 3.78
CA ALA A 327 -8.02 1.95 3.19
C ALA A 327 -7.13 2.55 2.08
N ILE A 328 -5.83 2.25 2.03
CA ILE A 328 -4.90 2.82 1.03
C ILE A 328 -5.36 2.51 -0.40
N GLY A 329 -5.69 1.25 -0.66
CA GLY A 329 -6.14 0.77 -1.98
C GLY A 329 -7.40 1.49 -2.48
N PRO A 330 -8.50 1.49 -1.71
CA PRO A 330 -9.72 2.24 -2.03
C PRO A 330 -9.49 3.73 -2.23
N VAL A 331 -8.69 4.40 -1.40
CA VAL A 331 -8.37 5.83 -1.55
C VAL A 331 -7.67 6.09 -2.88
N ASN A 332 -6.65 5.29 -3.23
CA ASN A 332 -5.98 5.38 -4.53
C ASN A 332 -6.93 5.08 -5.70
N ALA A 333 -7.85 4.12 -5.54
CA ALA A 333 -8.86 3.82 -6.55
C ALA A 333 -9.85 4.98 -6.75
N TYR A 334 -10.21 5.70 -5.69
CA TYR A 334 -11.02 6.92 -5.77
C TYR A 334 -10.29 8.07 -6.40
N ALA A 335 -9.01 8.27 -6.07
CA ALA A 335 -8.18 9.26 -6.75
C ALA A 335 -8.21 9.03 -8.26
N LEU A 336 -8.05 7.78 -8.69
CA LEU A 336 -8.20 7.43 -10.10
C LEU A 336 -9.60 7.81 -10.61
N GLN A 337 -10.70 7.40 -9.97
CA GLN A 337 -12.05 7.70 -10.48
C GLN A 337 -12.39 9.20 -10.55
N ILE A 338 -11.88 10.00 -9.63
CA ILE A 338 -12.16 11.44 -9.54
C ILE A 338 -11.37 12.22 -10.60
N PHE A 339 -10.10 11.84 -10.84
CA PHE A 339 -9.27 12.52 -11.84
C PHE A 339 -9.46 11.86 -13.21
N PRO A 340 -9.96 12.60 -14.21
CA PRO A 340 -10.24 12.04 -15.53
C PRO A 340 -8.95 11.54 -16.19
N THR A 341 -9.08 10.51 -17.03
CA THR A 341 -7.96 9.75 -17.62
C THR A 341 -7.00 10.57 -18.48
N HIS A 342 -7.39 11.76 -18.94
CA HIS A 342 -6.52 12.67 -19.68
C HIS A 342 -5.69 13.60 -18.79
N ILE A 343 -5.92 13.59 -17.46
CA ILE A 343 -5.18 14.36 -16.45
C ILE A 343 -4.27 13.45 -15.60
N ARG A 344 -4.53 12.13 -15.60
CA ARG A 344 -3.63 11.12 -15.03
C ARG A 344 -2.38 11.00 -15.87
#